data_AF-A0A9P9GKN0-F1
#
_entry.id   AF-A0A9P9GKN0-F1
#
_cell.length_a   1.000
_cell.length_b   1.000
_cell.length_c   1.000
_cell.angle_alpha   90.00
_cell.angle_beta   90.00
_cell.angle_gamma   90.00
#
_symmetry.space_group_name_H-M   'P 1'
#
loop_
_entity.id
_entity.type
_entity.pdbx_description
1 polymer ?
#
loop_
_entity_poly.entity_id
_entity_poly.type
_entity_poly.pdbx_seq_one_letter_code
_entity_poly.pdbx_strand_id
1 'polypeptide(L)' 'MSAKPCPTIILIGPEGAGKTTIGKALAEKLDRELFSLDRHRKELYAPFNYDDSHANKLYEQEGVEALLKYWK' A
#
# COMPACT_ATOMS: atom_id res chain seq x y z
N MET A 1 -16.61 28.72 13.87
CA MET A 1 -16.91 27.85 12.70
C MET A 1 -16.57 26.43 13.11
N SER A 2 -17.52 25.49 13.09
CA SER A 2 -17.24 24.08 13.43
C SER A 2 -16.52 23.42 12.26
N ALA A 3 -15.41 22.74 12.50
CA ALA A 3 -14.66 22.04 11.47
C ALA A 3 -15.55 20.93 10.88
N LYS A 4 -15.79 20.97 9.57
CA LYS A 4 -16.47 19.87 8.88
C LYS A 4 -15.59 18.61 8.99
N PRO A 5 -16.14 17.45 9.37
CA PRO A 5 -15.38 16.20 9.35
C PRO A 5 -14.91 15.92 7.91
N CYS A 6 -13.62 15.68 7.76
CA CYS A 6 -12.99 15.38 6.48
C CYS A 6 -12.84 13.85 6.37
N PRO A 7 -13.68 13.15 5.60
CA PRO A 7 -13.68 11.69 5.59
C PRO A 7 -12.41 11.13 4.96
N THR A 8 -11.94 9.98 5.44
CA THR A 8 -10.88 9.21 4.76
C THR A 8 -11.45 8.56 3.51
N ILE A 9 -10.75 8.69 2.38
CA ILE A 9 -11.12 8.05 1.12
C ILE A 9 -10.22 6.84 0.93
N ILE A 10 -10.81 5.65 0.77
CA ILE A 10 -10.08 4.40 0.58
C ILE A 10 -10.37 3.88 -0.83
N LEU A 11 -9.32 3.65 -1.62
CA LEU A 11 -9.41 3.12 -2.98
C LEU A 11 -9.01 1.64 -2.99
N ILE A 12 -9.95 0.75 -3.29
CA ILE A 12 -9.76 -0.71 -3.32
C ILE A 12 -10.13 -1.22 -4.72
N GLY A 13 -9.36 -2.18 -5.22
CA GLY A 13 -9.55 -2.79 -6.54
C GLY A 13 -8.32 -3.53 -7.02
N PRO A 14 -8.44 -4.35 -8.07
CA PRO A 14 -7.33 -5.15 -8.59
C PRO A 14 -6.20 -4.29 -9.16
N GLU A 15 -5.02 -4.88 -9.36
CA GLU A 15 -3.95 -4.26 -10.14
C GLU A 15 -4.48 -3.81 -11.50
N GLY A 16 -4.03 -2.64 -12.00
CA GLY A 16 -4.52 -2.08 -13.25
C GLY A 16 -5.88 -1.37 -13.19
N ALA A 17 -6.65 -1.44 -12.10
CA ALA A 17 -7.97 -0.79 -11.98
C ALA A 17 -7.96 0.76 -11.95
N GLY A 18 -6.79 1.40 -12.10
CA GLY A 18 -6.67 2.87 -12.12
C GLY A 18 -6.64 3.56 -10.74
N LYS A 19 -6.53 2.81 -9.63
CA LYS A 19 -6.48 3.35 -8.26
C LYS A 19 -5.43 4.46 -8.08
N THR A 20 -4.21 4.23 -8.58
CA THR A 20 -3.12 5.22 -8.51
C THR A 20 -3.44 6.48 -9.29
N THR A 21 -4.10 6.36 -10.45
CA THR A 21 -4.49 7.50 -11.29
C THR A 21 -5.57 8.33 -10.61
N ILE A 22 -6.64 7.69 -10.13
CA ILE A 22 -7.73 8.38 -9.43
C ILE A 22 -7.26 8.96 -8.09
N GLY A 23 -6.42 8.24 -7.34
CA GLY A 23 -5.88 8.70 -6.07
C GLY A 23 -5.07 10.00 -6.21
N LYS A 24 -4.22 10.10 -7.24
CA LYS A 24 -3.49 11.34 -7.56
C LYS A 24 -4.43 12.50 -7.86
N ALA A 25 -5.41 12.28 -8.74
CA ALA A 25 -6.38 13.31 -9.10
C ALA A 25 -7.23 13.79 -7.92
N LEU A 26 -7.61 12.87 -7.01
CA LEU A 26 -8.35 13.21 -5.79
C LEU A 26 -7.49 13.99 -4.80
N ALA A 27 -6.25 13.57 -4.58
CA ALA A 27 -5.30 14.23 -3.69
C ALA A 27 -5.05 15.68 -4.13
N GLU A 28 -4.80 15.91 -5.41
CA GLU A 28 -4.61 17.24 -5.99
C GLU A 28 -5.88 18.10 -5.86
N LYS A 29 -7.06 17.57 -6.23
CA LYS A 29 -8.32 18.32 -6.20
C LYS A 29 -8.80 18.68 -4.79
N LEU A 30 -8.46 17.86 -3.80
CA LEU A 30 -8.91 18.03 -2.43
C LEU A 30 -7.84 18.68 -1.54
N ASP A 31 -6.64 18.93 -2.06
CA ASP A 31 -5.46 19.37 -1.31
C ASP A 31 -5.18 18.43 -0.12
N ARG A 32 -5.07 17.12 -0.42
CA ARG A 32 -4.87 16.07 0.59
C ARG A 32 -3.71 15.16 0.22
N GLU A 33 -3.11 14.59 1.24
CA GLU A 33 -2.05 13.60 1.08
C GLU A 33 -2.58 12.29 0.48
N LEU A 34 -1.80 11.70 -0.44
CA LEU A 34 -2.07 10.40 -1.04
C LEU A 34 -1.19 9.33 -0.36
N PHE A 35 -1.83 8.46 0.42
CA PHE A 35 -1.17 7.28 0.98
C PHE A 35 -1.39 6.06 0.07
N SER A 36 -0.29 5.44 -0.37
CA SER A 36 -0.31 4.19 -1.14
C SER A 36 0.36 3.07 -0.35
N LEU A 37 -0.34 1.95 -0.17
CA LEU A 37 0.20 0.78 0.52
C LEU A 37 1.48 0.26 -0.13
N ASP A 38 1.60 0.36 -1.46
CA ASP A 38 2.81 -0.08 -2.17
C ASP A 38 4.04 0.73 -1.77
N ARG A 39 3.89 2.04 -1.52
CA ARG A 39 4.98 2.93 -1.09
C ARG A 39 5.33 2.75 0.37
N HIS A 40 4.31 2.56 1.21
CA HIS A 40 4.47 2.39 2.66
C HIS A 40 4.57 0.92 3.06
N ARG A 41 4.78 0.01 2.11
CA ARG A 41 4.79 -1.43 2.34
C ARG A 41 5.79 -1.84 3.41
N LYS A 42 6.99 -1.26 3.37
CA LYS A 42 8.04 -1.51 4.37
C LYS A 42 7.64 -1.07 5.77
N GLU A 43 7.10 0.14 5.89
CA GLU A 43 6.65 0.71 7.16
C GLU A 43 5.48 -0.10 7.74
N LEU A 44 4.56 -0.55 6.89
CA LEU A 44 3.43 -1.40 7.26
C LEU A 44 3.87 -2.76 7.81
N TYR A 45 4.90 -3.36 7.21
CA TYR A 45 5.34 -4.71 7.54
C TYR A 45 6.47 -4.77 8.57
N ALA A 46 7.19 -3.68 8.83
CA ALA A 46 8.26 -3.61 9.81
C ALA A 46 7.85 -4.10 11.22
N PRO A 47 6.66 -3.76 11.77
CA PRO A 47 6.22 -4.29 13.07
C PRO A 47 6.07 -5.82 13.12
N PHE A 48 5.99 -6.48 11.97
CA PHE A 48 5.84 -7.93 11.83
C PHE A 48 7.16 -8.64 11.51
N ASN A 49 8.31 -7.97 11.65
CA ASN A 49 9.64 -8.47 11.27
C ASN A 49 9.74 -8.92 9.79
N TYR A 50 8.91 -8.34 8.92
CA TYR A 50 8.93 -8.63 7.49
C TYR A 50 9.56 -7.45 6.76
N ASP A 51 10.87 -7.57 6.52
CA ASP A 51 11.66 -6.59 5.78
C ASP A 51 12.14 -7.15 4.41
N ASP A 52 12.76 -6.30 3.61
CA ASP A 52 13.28 -6.70 2.29
C ASP A 52 14.30 -7.84 2.38
N SER A 53 15.07 -7.92 3.46
CA SER A 53 16.10 -8.96 3.64
C SER A 53 15.46 -10.31 3.89
N HIS A 54 14.37 -10.35 4.67
CA HIS A 54 13.56 -11.53 4.90
C HIS A 54 12.88 -11.98 3.60
N ALA A 55 12.25 -11.06 2.88
CA ALA A 55 11.60 -11.35 1.60
C ALA A 55 12.60 -11.90 0.56
N ASN A 56 13.80 -11.30 0.45
CA ASN A 56 14.83 -11.76 -0.47
C ASN A 56 15.34 -13.17 -0.11
N LYS A 57 15.57 -13.46 1.18
CA LYS A 57 15.96 -14.81 1.62
C LYS A 57 14.89 -15.86 1.28
N LEU A 58 13.62 -15.56 1.51
CA LEU A 58 12.52 -16.45 1.13
C LEU A 58 12.50 -16.69 -0.39
N TYR A 59 12.70 -15.66 -1.19
CA TYR A 59 12.75 -15.79 -2.65
C TYR A 59 13.94 -16.63 -3.12
N GLU A 60 15.14 -16.41 -2.57
CA GLU A 60 16.34 -17.18 -2.94
C GLU A 60 16.23 -18.67 -2.57
N GLN A 61 15.53 -18.99 -1.48
CA GLN A 61 15.41 -20.36 -0.97
C GLN A 61 14.25 -21.14 -1.59
N GLU A 62 13.10 -20.48 -1.76
CA GLU A 62 11.82 -21.14 -2.09
C GLU A 62 11.14 -20.54 -3.33
N GLY A 63 11.75 -19.55 -3.99
CA GLY A 63 11.22 -18.91 -5.17
C GLY A 63 9.99 -18.04 -4.91
N VAL A 64 9.24 -17.73 -5.97
CA VAL A 64 8.09 -16.80 -5.89
C VAL A 64 6.94 -17.33 -5.04
N GLU A 65 6.76 -18.66 -4.97
CA GLU A 65 5.67 -19.30 -4.24
C GLU A 65 5.71 -19.00 -2.74
N ALA A 66 6.92 -18.91 -2.17
CA ALA A 66 7.12 -18.52 -0.78
C ALA A 66 6.59 -17.10 -0.49
N LEU A 67 6.84 -16.15 -1.40
CA LEU A 67 6.33 -14.78 -1.26
C LEU A 67 4.79 -14.75 -1.35
N LEU A 68 4.20 -15.57 -2.22
CA LEU A 68 2.74 -15.64 -2.41
C LEU A 68 2.01 -16.12 -1.16
N LYS A 69 2.63 -16.95 -0.31
CA LYS A 69 2.01 -17.41 0.96
C LYS A 69 1.72 -16.26 1.94
N TYR A 70 2.48 -15.18 1.86
CA TYR A 70 2.29 -13.97 2.66
C TYR A 70 1.31 -12.98 2.03
N TRP A 71 0.95 -13.20 0.77
CA TRP A 71 -0.03 -12.39 0.04
C TRP A 71 -1.44 -12.96 0.28
N LYS A 72 -1.92 -12.84 1.53
CA LYS A 72 -3.31 -13.16 1.91
C LYS A 72 -4.15 -11.90 2.06
#